data_AF-A0A5C6KTW8-F1
#
_entry.id   AF-A0A5C6KTW8-F1
#
_cell.length_a   1.000
_cell.length_b   1.000
_cell.length_c   1.000
_cell.angle_alpha   90.00
_cell.angle_beta   90.00
_cell.angle_gamma   90.00
#
_symmetry.space_group_name_H-M   'P 1'
#
loop_
_entity.id
_entity.type
_entity.pdbx_description
1 polymer ?
#
loop_
_entity_poly.entity_id
_entity_poly.type
_entity_poly.pdbx_seq_one_letter_code
_entity_poly.pdbx_strand_id
1 'polypeptide(L)'
;MIDIHKVPSPCYVMDEALLRKNLSLIKSVADRAGVEIILAFKSFAMWKSFPIFREYIRYTTASSVYEARLAYEEFGSKAHTYSPAYTDTDFPVIMRCSSHITFNSFSQFRRFYPMVEAFGEKITCGIRINPEYSEVEVELYNPCAPGTRFGVTADLLPETLPEGIEGFHCHCHCESSSYELEHTLQHIEEKFASWFPQIKWLNLGGGHLITRKDYDTEHLISLLKNLKARYPHLEIILEPGSAFTWQTGPLVASVVDIVENRGIKTAILDVSFTCHMPDCLEMPYQPAVRGAKTLPVDAIKTALTEENVYRLGGNSCLSGDYMGSWCFDHPLQIGERIVLEDMIHYTMVKTNMFNGIHHPSIAIWHTDNTLEVYKDFRYEDYRDRMS
;
A
#
# COMPACT_ATOMS: atom_id res chain seq x y z
N MET A 1 13.06 -3.24 20.55
CA MET A 1 13.49 -4.00 19.36
C MET A 1 12.86 -5.37 19.46
N ILE A 2 12.27 -5.86 18.37
CA ILE A 2 11.60 -7.17 18.33
C ILE A 2 12.57 -8.28 18.74
N ASP A 3 12.18 -9.08 19.73
CA ASP A 3 12.89 -10.32 20.07
C ASP A 3 12.46 -11.43 19.11
N ILE A 4 13.27 -11.68 18.08
CA ILE A 4 12.97 -12.60 16.98
C ILE A 4 12.78 -14.05 17.47
N HIS A 5 13.40 -14.44 18.58
CA HIS A 5 13.26 -15.79 19.12
C HIS A 5 11.87 -16.04 19.75
N LYS A 6 11.13 -14.98 20.09
CA LYS A 6 9.75 -15.08 20.59
C LYS A 6 8.70 -15.08 19.46
N VAL A 7 9.11 -14.74 18.23
CA VAL A 7 8.20 -14.66 17.08
C VAL A 7 7.97 -16.06 16.48
N PRO A 8 6.72 -16.49 16.23
CA PRO A 8 6.44 -17.76 15.57
C PRO A 8 7.02 -17.79 14.14
N SER A 9 7.20 -18.99 13.58
CA SER A 9 7.61 -19.15 12.18
C SER A 9 6.52 -19.84 11.38
N PRO A 10 6.17 -19.34 10.19
CA PRO A 10 6.47 -17.99 9.68
C PRO A 10 5.53 -16.92 10.26
N CYS A 11 5.97 -15.66 10.35
CA CYS A 11 5.16 -14.57 10.90
C CYS A 11 5.50 -13.19 10.34
N TYR A 12 4.50 -12.43 9.91
CA TYR A 12 4.62 -10.97 9.78
C TYR A 12 4.50 -10.36 11.17
N VAL A 13 5.49 -9.56 11.58
CA VAL A 13 5.50 -8.92 12.90
C VAL A 13 5.70 -7.42 12.76
N MET A 14 4.67 -6.65 13.09
CA MET A 14 4.74 -5.18 13.06
C MET A 14 5.27 -4.66 14.40
N ASP A 15 6.25 -3.77 14.39
CA ASP A 15 6.77 -3.08 15.57
C ASP A 15 5.91 -1.84 15.85
N GLU A 16 5.23 -1.82 17.00
CA GLU A 16 4.36 -0.71 17.39
C GLU A 16 5.13 0.62 17.49
N ALA A 17 6.37 0.61 17.98
CA ALA A 17 7.14 1.84 18.15
C ALA A 17 7.50 2.45 16.78
N LEU A 18 7.85 1.62 15.80
CA LEU A 18 8.11 2.08 14.43
C LEU A 18 6.83 2.58 13.75
N LEU A 19 5.71 1.87 13.94
CA LEU A 19 4.40 2.33 13.45
C LEU A 19 4.05 3.72 14.01
N ARG A 20 4.12 3.89 15.34
CA ARG A 20 3.82 5.17 16.00
C ARG A 20 4.74 6.29 15.54
N LYS A 21 6.02 6.00 15.26
CA LYS A 21 6.96 6.97 14.69
C LYS A 21 6.49 7.46 13.31
N ASN A 22 6.10 6.54 12.42
CA ASN A 22 5.58 6.88 11.09
C ASN A 22 4.28 7.69 11.18
N LEU A 23 3.34 7.25 12.02
CA LEU A 23 2.08 7.94 12.26
C LEU A 23 2.28 9.36 12.81
N SER A 24 3.23 9.54 13.73
CA SER A 24 3.56 10.85 14.29
C SER A 24 4.12 11.81 13.24
N LEU A 25 4.99 11.32 12.33
CA LEU A 25 5.52 12.13 11.24
C LEU A 25 4.41 12.53 10.26
N ILE A 26 3.59 11.58 9.83
CA ILE A 26 2.47 11.85 8.91
C ILE A 26 1.50 12.86 9.52
N LYS A 27 1.14 12.69 10.81
CA LYS A 27 0.30 13.65 11.53
C LYS A 27 0.93 15.05 11.56
N SER A 28 2.23 15.14 11.84
CA SER A 28 2.96 16.42 11.84
C SER A 28 2.91 17.11 10.48
N VAL A 29 3.10 16.36 9.38
CA VAL A 29 2.99 16.89 8.01
C VAL A 29 1.57 17.39 7.74
N ALA A 30 0.54 16.59 8.04
CA ALA A 30 -0.86 16.96 7.89
C ALA A 30 -1.20 18.25 8.65
N ASP A 31 -0.89 18.31 9.95
CA ASP A 31 -1.17 19.45 10.82
C ASP A 31 -0.45 20.72 10.33
N ARG A 32 0.84 20.59 9.98
CA ARG A 32 1.67 21.74 9.57
C ARG A 32 1.28 22.27 8.21
N ALA A 33 0.93 21.41 7.26
CA ALA A 33 0.45 21.81 5.93
C ALA A 33 -1.03 22.22 5.93
N GLY A 34 -1.79 21.83 6.95
CA GLY A 34 -3.23 22.03 7.04
C GLY A 34 -4.00 21.22 6.00
N VAL A 35 -3.57 19.98 5.74
CA VAL A 35 -4.21 19.06 4.78
C VAL A 35 -4.71 17.82 5.51
N GLU A 36 -5.61 17.06 4.89
CA GLU A 36 -6.01 15.75 5.39
C GLU A 36 -5.11 14.66 4.79
N ILE A 37 -4.62 13.74 5.62
CA ILE A 37 -3.86 12.57 5.15
C ILE A 37 -4.56 11.31 5.65
N ILE A 38 -5.01 10.49 4.70
CA ILE A 38 -5.85 9.30 4.97
C ILE A 38 -5.10 8.02 4.59
N LEU A 39 -5.40 6.91 5.28
CA LEU A 39 -4.74 5.62 5.03
C LEU A 39 -5.36 4.90 3.83
N ALA A 40 -4.54 4.48 2.86
CA ALA A 40 -4.98 3.62 1.76
C ALA A 40 -4.91 2.13 2.09
N PHE A 41 -6.07 1.46 2.13
CA PHE A 41 -6.14 0.03 2.47
C PHE A 41 -5.51 -0.90 1.44
N LYS A 42 -5.41 -0.46 0.19
CA LYS A 42 -4.72 -1.17 -0.89
C LYS A 42 -3.30 -1.59 -0.49
N SER A 43 -2.61 -0.83 0.37
CA SER A 43 -1.27 -1.19 0.86
C SER A 43 -1.28 -1.93 2.19
N PHE A 44 -2.30 -1.73 3.03
CA PHE A 44 -2.31 -2.20 4.41
C PHE A 44 -3.72 -2.25 5.00
N ALA A 45 -4.10 -3.41 5.54
CA ALA A 45 -5.43 -3.64 6.12
C ALA A 45 -5.40 -4.50 7.40
N MET A 46 -4.32 -4.44 8.20
CA MET A 46 -4.24 -5.17 9.47
C MET A 46 -5.13 -4.51 10.54
N TRP A 47 -6.43 -4.76 10.46
CA TRP A 47 -7.47 -3.98 11.15
C TRP A 47 -7.39 -3.98 12.68
N LYS A 48 -6.84 -5.04 13.30
CA LYS A 48 -6.60 -5.07 14.74
C LYS A 48 -5.66 -3.97 15.23
N SER A 49 -4.83 -3.40 14.34
CA SER A 49 -3.97 -2.26 14.65
C SER A 49 -4.65 -0.90 14.52
N PHE A 50 -5.85 -0.80 13.93
CA PHE A 50 -6.56 0.47 13.72
C PHE A 50 -6.81 1.30 14.98
N PRO A 51 -6.96 0.74 16.21
CA PRO A 51 -6.95 1.54 17.43
C PRO A 51 -5.75 2.50 17.54
N ILE A 52 -4.55 2.06 17.13
CA ILE A 52 -3.34 2.89 17.12
C ILE A 52 -3.45 3.99 16.05
N PHE A 53 -3.90 3.65 14.85
CA PHE A 53 -4.05 4.62 13.74
C PHE A 53 -5.01 5.75 14.09
N ARG A 54 -6.12 5.44 14.77
CA ARG A 54 -7.14 6.43 15.19
C ARG A 54 -6.61 7.50 16.14
N GLU A 55 -5.47 7.27 16.79
CA GLU A 55 -4.82 8.29 17.61
C GLU A 55 -4.19 9.42 16.75
N TYR A 56 -3.96 9.17 15.46
CA TYR A 56 -3.20 10.07 14.57
C TYR A 56 -3.98 10.53 13.34
N ILE A 57 -4.84 9.69 12.76
CA ILE A 57 -5.61 9.98 11.55
C ILE A 57 -7.09 9.64 11.74
N ARG A 58 -7.95 10.24 10.91
CA ARG A 58 -9.41 10.15 11.06
C ARG A 58 -10.12 9.31 10.02
N TYR A 59 -9.54 9.20 8.82
CA TYR A 59 -10.21 8.60 7.68
C TYR A 59 -9.28 7.66 6.92
N THR A 60 -9.89 6.84 6.07
CA THR A 60 -9.22 5.89 5.20
C THR A 60 -9.78 6.00 3.78
N THR A 61 -9.01 5.54 2.80
CA THR A 61 -9.47 5.37 1.42
C THR A 61 -9.68 3.90 1.11
N ALA A 62 -10.75 3.62 0.37
CA ALA A 62 -11.19 2.28 0.00
C ALA A 62 -11.37 2.16 -1.51
N SER A 63 -11.03 0.98 -2.03
CA SER A 63 -11.10 0.67 -3.46
C SER A 63 -12.12 -0.41 -3.83
N SER A 64 -12.78 -0.99 -2.81
CA SER A 64 -13.76 -2.06 -2.98
C SER A 64 -14.81 -2.03 -1.86
N VAL A 65 -15.88 -2.80 -2.03
CA VAL A 65 -16.96 -2.92 -1.02
C VAL A 65 -16.45 -3.48 0.30
N TYR A 66 -15.50 -4.42 0.27
CA TYR A 66 -14.93 -4.97 1.49
C TYR A 66 -13.99 -3.99 2.19
N GLU A 67 -13.20 -3.21 1.45
CA GLU A 67 -12.40 -2.14 2.04
C GLU A 67 -13.28 -1.03 2.64
N ALA A 68 -14.36 -0.65 1.98
CA ALA A 68 -15.29 0.35 2.50
C ALA A 68 -15.98 -0.14 3.78
N ARG A 69 -16.41 -1.42 3.81
CA ARG A 69 -16.92 -2.04 5.02
C ARG A 69 -15.87 -2.10 6.13
N LEU A 70 -14.63 -2.47 5.82
CA LEU A 70 -13.54 -2.51 6.79
C LEU A 70 -13.30 -1.13 7.43
N ALA A 71 -13.40 -0.06 6.64
CA ALA A 71 -13.29 1.31 7.14
C ALA A 71 -14.42 1.62 8.13
N TYR A 72 -15.65 1.31 7.73
CA TYR A 72 -16.83 1.62 8.53
C TYR A 72 -16.92 0.78 9.81
N GLU A 73 -16.70 -0.54 9.70
CA GLU A 73 -16.90 -1.52 10.76
C GLU A 73 -15.70 -1.58 11.73
N GLU A 74 -14.46 -1.61 11.21
CA GLU A 74 -13.26 -1.84 12.02
C GLU A 74 -12.44 -0.57 12.28
N PHE A 75 -12.31 0.31 11.27
CA PHE A 75 -11.64 1.58 11.47
C PHE A 75 -12.53 2.57 12.22
N GLY A 76 -13.85 2.50 12.06
CA GLY A 76 -14.83 3.33 12.76
C GLY A 76 -15.09 4.68 12.10
N SER A 77 -14.75 4.84 10.81
CA SER A 77 -15.00 6.05 10.03
C SER A 77 -15.55 5.69 8.65
N LYS A 78 -16.38 6.56 8.06
CA LYS A 78 -16.75 6.40 6.66
C LYS A 78 -15.54 6.63 5.75
N ALA A 79 -15.38 5.79 4.74
CA ALA A 79 -14.28 5.83 3.80
C ALA A 79 -14.40 6.95 2.76
N HIS A 80 -13.26 7.33 2.19
CA HIS A 80 -13.21 7.96 0.87
C HIS A 80 -13.09 6.83 -0.15
N THR A 81 -14.13 6.59 -0.94
CA THR A 81 -14.17 5.40 -1.80
C THR A 81 -13.96 5.76 -3.25
N TYR A 82 -13.05 5.05 -3.92
CA TYR A 82 -12.81 5.13 -5.35
C TYR A 82 -12.82 3.74 -5.96
N SER A 83 -13.62 3.50 -7.00
CA SER A 83 -13.53 2.28 -7.80
C SER A 83 -13.46 2.63 -9.29
N PRO A 84 -12.66 1.88 -10.10
CA PRO A 84 -12.78 1.96 -11.55
C PRO A 84 -14.17 1.56 -12.07
N ALA A 85 -14.90 0.71 -11.30
CA ALA A 85 -16.22 0.24 -11.66
C ALA A 85 -17.05 -0.11 -10.41
N TYR A 86 -18.09 0.67 -10.16
CA TYR A 86 -19.15 0.31 -9.21
C TYR A 86 -20.18 -0.62 -9.87
N THR A 87 -20.79 -1.48 -9.06
CA THR A 87 -21.84 -2.43 -9.46
C THR A 87 -23.14 -2.09 -8.74
N ASP A 88 -24.30 -2.42 -9.32
CA ASP A 88 -25.59 -2.16 -8.65
C ASP A 88 -25.72 -2.95 -7.34
N THR A 89 -25.10 -4.13 -7.27
CA THR A 89 -25.09 -4.98 -6.06
C THR A 89 -24.32 -4.34 -4.91
N ASP A 90 -23.13 -3.79 -5.19
CA ASP A 90 -22.22 -3.31 -4.15
C ASP A 90 -22.47 -1.85 -3.78
N PHE A 91 -22.95 -1.02 -4.72
CA PHE A 91 -23.06 0.43 -4.53
C PHE A 91 -23.90 0.84 -3.31
N PRO A 92 -25.03 0.18 -2.96
CA PRO A 92 -25.77 0.49 -1.73
C PRO A 92 -24.93 0.33 -0.45
N VAL A 93 -24.03 -0.66 -0.41
CA VAL A 93 -23.12 -0.85 0.73
C VAL A 93 -22.03 0.21 0.71
N ILE A 94 -21.48 0.53 -0.47
CA ILE A 94 -20.50 1.61 -0.64
C ILE A 94 -21.06 2.93 -0.08
N MET A 95 -22.30 3.31 -0.43
CA MET A 95 -22.92 4.55 0.05
C MET A 95 -23.04 4.60 1.57
N ARG A 96 -23.48 3.49 2.20
CA ARG A 96 -23.54 3.39 3.67
C ARG A 96 -22.19 3.60 4.34
N CYS A 97 -21.14 3.09 3.71
CA CYS A 97 -19.80 3.06 4.29
C CYS A 97 -18.91 4.25 3.88
N SER A 98 -19.38 5.17 3.02
CA SER A 98 -18.53 6.22 2.43
C SER A 98 -19.02 7.63 2.70
N SER A 99 -18.08 8.54 2.98
CA SER A 99 -18.33 9.99 3.07
C SER A 99 -18.04 10.67 1.73
N HIS A 100 -17.06 10.14 0.99
CA HIS A 100 -16.69 10.57 -0.36
C HIS A 100 -16.82 9.40 -1.32
N ILE A 101 -17.39 9.63 -2.50
CA ILE A 101 -17.41 8.66 -3.61
C ILE A 101 -16.82 9.32 -4.85
N THR A 102 -15.65 8.84 -5.26
CA THR A 102 -15.00 9.24 -6.50
C THR A 102 -15.39 8.27 -7.61
N PHE A 103 -15.93 8.82 -8.70
CA PHE A 103 -16.23 8.07 -9.91
C PHE A 103 -15.05 8.09 -10.86
N ASN A 104 -14.81 6.98 -11.55
CA ASN A 104 -13.76 6.91 -12.56
C ASN A 104 -14.17 7.52 -13.92
N SER A 105 -15.48 7.62 -14.20
CA SER A 105 -16.00 8.12 -15.47
C SER A 105 -17.37 8.77 -15.32
N PHE A 106 -17.72 9.65 -16.26
CA PHE A 106 -19.05 10.27 -16.29
C PHE A 106 -20.20 9.28 -16.54
N SER A 107 -19.91 8.13 -17.17
CA SER A 107 -20.93 7.08 -17.34
C SER A 107 -21.30 6.45 -15.99
N GLN A 108 -20.29 6.14 -15.16
CA GLN A 108 -20.51 5.64 -13.80
C GLN A 108 -21.20 6.70 -12.92
N PHE A 109 -20.76 7.96 -12.99
CA PHE A 109 -21.40 9.05 -12.27
C PHE A 109 -22.89 9.18 -12.62
N ARG A 110 -23.24 9.30 -13.91
CA ARG A 110 -24.64 9.43 -14.35
C ARG A 110 -25.52 8.24 -13.95
N ARG A 111 -24.95 7.04 -13.91
CA ARG A 111 -25.68 5.83 -13.51
C ARG A 111 -26.02 5.82 -12.02
N PHE A 112 -25.06 6.19 -11.17
CA PHE A 112 -25.15 5.95 -9.73
C PHE A 112 -25.45 7.20 -8.89
N TYR A 113 -25.18 8.40 -9.40
CA TYR A 113 -25.46 9.65 -8.70
C TYR A 113 -26.93 9.82 -8.28
N PRO A 114 -27.95 9.44 -9.07
CA PRO A 114 -29.34 9.50 -8.61
C PRO A 114 -29.61 8.69 -7.34
N MET A 115 -28.88 7.60 -7.12
CA MET A 115 -28.97 6.81 -5.88
C MET A 115 -28.33 7.54 -4.70
N VAL A 116 -27.23 8.25 -4.94
CA VAL A 116 -26.57 9.07 -3.92
C VAL A 116 -27.48 10.20 -3.46
N GLU A 117 -28.13 10.91 -4.40
CA GLU A 117 -29.10 11.97 -4.07
C GLU A 117 -30.30 11.44 -3.26
N ALA A 118 -30.76 10.23 -3.58
CA ALA A 118 -31.87 9.59 -2.89
C ALA A 118 -31.50 8.94 -1.55
N PHE A 119 -30.20 8.80 -1.22
CA PHE A 119 -29.73 8.00 -0.07
C PHE A 119 -30.11 8.61 1.29
N GLY A 120 -30.36 9.93 1.34
CA GLY A 120 -30.81 10.64 2.56
C GLY A 120 -29.70 11.02 3.54
N GLU A 121 -28.46 10.54 3.32
CA GLU A 121 -27.26 11.01 4.02
C GLU A 121 -26.33 11.72 3.05
N LYS A 122 -25.64 12.76 3.52
CA LYS A 122 -24.70 13.52 2.68
C LYS A 122 -23.49 12.65 2.33
N ILE A 123 -23.29 12.46 1.04
CA ILE A 123 -22.08 11.89 0.44
C ILE A 123 -21.59 12.91 -0.59
N THR A 124 -20.33 13.31 -0.50
CA THR A 124 -19.74 14.18 -1.53
C THR A 124 -19.20 13.33 -2.68
N CYS A 125 -19.49 13.74 -3.91
CA CYS A 125 -19.06 13.00 -5.09
C CYS A 125 -17.94 13.73 -5.81
N GLY A 126 -17.03 12.97 -6.41
CA GLY A 126 -15.97 13.51 -7.24
C GLY A 126 -15.74 12.69 -8.49
N ILE A 127 -14.88 13.19 -9.36
CA ILE A 127 -14.41 12.48 -10.55
C ILE A 127 -12.89 12.31 -10.47
N ARG A 128 -12.41 11.11 -10.80
CA ARG A 128 -10.97 10.89 -10.99
C ARG A 128 -10.55 11.57 -12.27
N ILE A 129 -9.53 12.42 -12.20
CA ILE A 129 -8.92 13.10 -13.34
C ILE A 129 -7.62 12.40 -13.74
N ASN A 130 -7.24 12.52 -15.01
CA ASN A 130 -5.99 12.01 -15.54
C ASN A 130 -5.18 13.18 -16.12
N PRO A 131 -4.08 13.60 -15.47
CA PRO A 131 -3.20 14.66 -15.98
C PRO A 131 -2.30 14.20 -17.13
N GLU A 132 -2.37 12.92 -17.52
CA GLU A 132 -1.54 12.30 -18.57
C GLU A 132 -0.04 12.50 -18.27
N TYR A 133 0.30 12.47 -16.98
CA TYR A 133 1.64 12.64 -16.46
C TYR A 133 1.88 11.70 -15.29
N SER A 134 2.99 10.97 -15.32
CA SER A 134 3.43 10.03 -14.28
C SER A 134 4.91 9.77 -14.44
N GLU A 135 5.65 9.75 -13.34
CA GLU A 135 7.08 9.39 -13.29
C GLU A 135 7.28 7.88 -12.97
N VAL A 136 6.22 7.08 -12.94
CA VAL A 136 6.30 5.64 -12.67
C VAL A 136 6.82 4.89 -13.91
N GLU A 137 8.02 4.33 -13.80
CA GLU A 137 8.69 3.62 -14.89
C GLU A 137 8.03 2.28 -15.25
N VAL A 138 7.55 1.53 -14.25
CA VAL A 138 6.94 0.21 -14.47
C VAL A 138 5.49 0.38 -14.93
N GLU A 139 5.22 0.02 -16.19
CA GLU A 139 3.91 0.22 -16.83
C GLU A 139 2.74 -0.42 -16.04
N LEU A 140 2.95 -1.60 -15.44
CA LEU A 140 1.95 -2.27 -14.59
C LEU A 140 1.41 -1.37 -13.46
N TYR A 141 2.24 -0.44 -12.97
CA TYR A 141 1.93 0.47 -11.88
C TYR A 141 1.69 1.92 -12.35
N ASN A 142 1.75 2.20 -13.66
CA ASN A 142 1.58 3.55 -14.18
C ASN A 142 0.09 3.85 -14.47
N PRO A 143 -0.59 4.66 -13.64
CA PRO A 143 -2.01 4.95 -13.81
C PRO A 143 -2.30 5.89 -14.99
N CYS A 144 -1.28 6.56 -15.53
CA CYS A 144 -1.36 7.51 -16.64
C CYS A 144 -0.77 6.96 -17.95
N ALA A 145 -0.52 5.64 -18.02
CA ALA A 145 -0.03 4.99 -19.23
C ALA A 145 -0.96 5.27 -20.44
N PRO A 146 -0.43 5.33 -21.67
CA PRO A 146 -1.25 5.49 -22.87
C PRO A 146 -2.37 4.46 -22.94
N GLY A 147 -3.61 4.91 -23.17
CA GLY A 147 -4.79 4.03 -23.19
C GLY A 147 -5.26 3.58 -21.80
N THR A 148 -4.77 4.22 -20.72
CA THR A 148 -5.22 3.94 -19.35
C THR A 148 -6.74 4.04 -19.23
N ARG A 149 -7.30 3.11 -18.45
CA ARG A 149 -8.72 3.11 -18.10
C ARG A 149 -9.05 4.04 -16.92
N PHE A 150 -8.06 4.74 -16.37
CA PHE A 150 -8.18 5.45 -15.11
C PHE A 150 -8.32 6.97 -15.30
N GLY A 151 -9.41 7.51 -14.76
CA GLY A 151 -9.68 8.94 -14.76
C GLY A 151 -10.10 9.52 -16.11
N VAL A 152 -10.58 10.76 -16.05
CA VAL A 152 -11.03 11.55 -17.20
C VAL A 152 -9.96 12.59 -17.54
N THR A 153 -9.56 12.65 -18.80
CA THR A 153 -8.62 13.66 -19.32
C THR A 153 -9.31 15.02 -19.50
N ALA A 154 -8.52 16.09 -19.56
CA ALA A 154 -9.04 17.47 -19.61
C ALA A 154 -9.94 17.73 -20.84
N ASP A 155 -9.65 17.11 -21.98
CA ASP A 155 -10.42 17.23 -23.23
C ASP A 155 -11.83 16.61 -23.14
N LEU A 156 -12.06 15.73 -22.16
CA LEU A 156 -13.35 15.06 -21.94
C LEU A 156 -14.19 15.73 -20.84
N LEU A 157 -13.66 16.74 -20.15
CA LEU A 157 -14.38 17.50 -19.14
C LEU A 157 -15.24 18.61 -19.78
N PRO A 158 -16.54 18.69 -19.46
CA PRO A 158 -17.36 19.83 -19.89
C PRO A 158 -16.92 21.12 -19.18
N GLU A 159 -17.11 22.28 -19.80
CA GLU A 159 -16.76 23.59 -19.21
C GLU A 159 -17.40 23.79 -17.83
N THR A 160 -18.67 23.39 -17.67
CA THR A 160 -19.36 23.33 -16.38
C THR A 160 -19.50 21.89 -15.93
N LEU A 161 -19.02 21.57 -14.74
CA LEU A 161 -19.12 20.22 -14.16
C LEU A 161 -20.59 19.84 -13.94
N PRO A 162 -20.94 18.55 -14.10
CA PRO A 162 -22.26 18.07 -13.72
C PRO A 162 -22.59 18.39 -12.26
N GLU A 163 -23.84 18.77 -11.99
CA GLU A 163 -24.34 18.95 -10.63
C GLU A 163 -24.05 17.70 -9.78
N GLY A 164 -23.52 17.91 -8.57
CA GLY A 164 -23.12 16.83 -7.65
C GLY A 164 -21.64 16.49 -7.65
N ILE A 165 -20.88 16.84 -8.69
CA ILE A 165 -19.42 16.74 -8.66
C ILE A 165 -18.86 17.90 -7.84
N GLU A 166 -18.33 17.59 -6.66
CA GLU A 166 -17.77 18.56 -5.72
C GLU A 166 -16.25 18.42 -5.57
N GLY A 167 -15.60 17.48 -6.28
CA GLY A 167 -14.16 17.30 -6.14
C GLY A 167 -13.48 16.51 -7.24
N PHE A 168 -12.16 16.65 -7.26
CA PHE A 168 -11.28 15.90 -8.14
C PHE A 168 -10.37 14.98 -7.35
N HIS A 169 -10.10 13.82 -7.94
CA HIS A 169 -9.14 12.86 -7.43
C HIS A 169 -8.08 12.58 -8.50
N CYS A 170 -6.82 12.61 -8.12
CA CYS A 170 -5.70 12.29 -8.99
C CYS A 170 -4.80 11.30 -8.27
N HIS A 171 -4.28 10.31 -8.99
CA HIS A 171 -3.27 9.41 -8.46
C HIS A 171 -2.32 9.03 -9.59
N CYS A 172 -1.07 9.51 -9.47
CA CYS A 172 0.00 9.41 -10.47
C CYS A 172 1.32 8.85 -9.91
N HIS A 173 1.39 8.56 -8.61
CA HIS A 173 2.65 8.26 -7.91
C HIS A 173 2.72 6.82 -7.42
N CYS A 174 3.94 6.30 -7.39
CA CYS A 174 4.32 5.05 -6.74
C CYS A 174 5.68 5.26 -6.08
N GLU A 175 5.74 5.18 -4.74
CA GLU A 175 6.96 5.38 -3.93
C GLU A 175 7.79 6.64 -4.27
N SER A 176 7.11 7.70 -4.71
CA SER A 176 7.70 8.93 -5.22
C SER A 176 8.11 9.90 -4.09
N SER A 177 9.05 10.80 -4.39
CA SER A 177 9.44 11.90 -3.49
C SER A 177 8.48 13.10 -3.57
N SER A 178 8.76 14.14 -2.79
CA SER A 178 7.99 15.39 -2.83
C SER A 178 8.17 16.20 -4.13
N TYR A 179 9.24 15.96 -4.89
CA TYR A 179 9.53 16.71 -6.12
C TYR A 179 8.71 16.19 -7.30
N GLU A 180 8.46 14.88 -7.39
CA GLU A 180 7.55 14.32 -8.39
C GLU A 180 6.12 14.85 -8.19
N LEU A 181 5.70 15.07 -6.93
CA LEU A 181 4.42 15.73 -6.62
C LEU A 181 4.41 17.18 -7.11
N GLU A 182 5.51 17.92 -6.95
CA GLU A 182 5.63 19.28 -7.49
C GLU A 182 5.43 19.29 -9.01
N HIS A 183 6.10 18.40 -9.75
CA HIS A 183 5.91 18.28 -11.20
C HIS A 183 4.48 17.87 -11.55
N THR A 184 3.90 16.94 -10.81
CA THR A 184 2.51 16.49 -11.04
C THR A 184 1.51 17.62 -10.79
N LEU A 185 1.73 18.45 -9.76
CA LEU A 185 0.90 19.63 -9.50
C LEU A 185 0.98 20.65 -10.63
N GLN A 186 2.15 20.85 -11.25
CA GLN A 186 2.27 21.73 -12.42
C GLN A 186 1.34 21.27 -13.55
N HIS A 187 1.32 19.97 -13.85
CA HIS A 187 0.44 19.40 -14.88
C HIS A 187 -1.04 19.45 -14.49
N ILE A 188 -1.35 19.19 -13.21
CA ILE A 188 -2.72 19.30 -12.69
C ILE A 188 -3.22 20.76 -12.79
N GLU A 189 -2.41 21.74 -12.41
CA GLU A 189 -2.78 23.15 -12.47
C GLU A 189 -2.90 23.64 -13.93
N GLU A 190 -1.94 23.28 -14.80
CA GLU A 190 -1.99 23.63 -16.23
C GLU A 190 -3.25 23.10 -16.90
N LYS A 191 -3.62 21.85 -16.61
CA LYS A 191 -4.70 21.16 -17.32
C LYS A 191 -6.07 21.31 -16.65
N PHE A 192 -6.16 21.48 -15.33
CA PHE A 192 -7.44 21.38 -14.60
C PHE A 192 -7.80 22.60 -13.74
N ALA A 193 -6.91 23.60 -13.58
CA ALA A 193 -7.17 24.72 -12.66
C ALA A 193 -8.41 25.56 -13.03
N SER A 194 -8.82 25.59 -14.31
CA SER A 194 -10.04 26.28 -14.76
C SER A 194 -11.32 25.73 -14.12
N TRP A 195 -11.32 24.47 -13.65
CA TRP A 195 -12.44 23.85 -12.96
C TRP A 195 -12.35 23.98 -11.43
N PHE A 196 -11.22 24.39 -10.87
CA PHE A 196 -11.04 24.50 -9.41
C PHE A 196 -12.06 25.40 -8.72
N PRO A 197 -12.55 26.52 -9.31
CA PRO A 197 -13.64 27.29 -8.72
C PRO A 197 -14.97 26.53 -8.56
N GLN A 198 -15.16 25.42 -9.26
CA GLN A 198 -16.40 24.62 -9.26
C GLN A 198 -16.35 23.46 -8.25
N ILE A 199 -15.18 23.15 -7.70
CA ILE A 199 -14.97 22.05 -6.75
C ILE A 199 -14.60 22.56 -5.36
N LYS A 200 -14.76 21.70 -4.36
CA LYS A 200 -14.54 21.94 -2.93
C LYS A 200 -13.35 21.18 -2.39
N TRP A 201 -12.96 20.07 -3.02
CA TRP A 201 -11.82 19.27 -2.57
C TRP A 201 -11.01 18.71 -3.74
N LEU A 202 -9.70 18.55 -3.50
CA LEU A 202 -8.74 17.96 -4.41
C LEU A 202 -7.95 16.89 -3.65
N ASN A 203 -8.18 15.62 -4.00
CA ASN A 203 -7.42 14.49 -3.49
C ASN A 203 -6.26 14.17 -4.45
N LEU A 204 -5.03 14.31 -3.97
CA LEU A 204 -3.78 14.13 -4.72
C LEU A 204 -3.27 12.68 -4.67
N GLY A 205 -4.09 11.74 -4.21
CA GLY A 205 -3.82 10.32 -4.31
C GLY A 205 -2.74 9.85 -3.34
N GLY A 206 -2.34 8.60 -3.51
CA GLY A 206 -1.23 7.98 -2.78
C GLY A 206 0.09 8.04 -3.52
N GLY A 207 1.07 7.26 -3.06
CA GLY A 207 2.42 7.17 -3.65
C GLY A 207 3.45 8.11 -3.03
N HIS A 208 3.03 8.99 -2.12
CA HIS A 208 3.90 9.89 -1.37
C HIS A 208 4.62 9.12 -0.26
N LEU A 209 5.90 8.79 -0.42
CA LEU A 209 6.63 7.97 0.55
C LEU A 209 7.21 8.80 1.71
N ILE A 210 6.33 9.53 2.41
CA ILE A 210 6.62 10.57 3.42
C ILE A 210 7.61 10.10 4.51
N THR A 211 7.56 8.82 4.87
CA THR A 211 8.33 8.22 5.96
C THR A 211 9.65 7.59 5.52
N ARG A 212 9.98 7.65 4.22
CA ARG A 212 11.31 7.27 3.73
C ARG A 212 12.36 8.21 4.33
N LYS A 213 13.52 7.67 4.67
CA LYS A 213 14.59 8.41 5.37
C LYS A 213 15.06 9.68 4.63
N ASP A 214 15.06 9.65 3.31
CA ASP A 214 15.50 10.72 2.40
C ASP A 214 14.35 11.56 1.84
N TYR A 215 13.10 11.35 2.30
CA TYR A 215 11.96 12.14 1.84
C TYR A 215 12.00 13.56 2.44
N ASP A 216 11.95 14.59 1.58
CA ASP A 216 11.93 15.99 2.03
C ASP A 216 10.52 16.42 2.48
N THR A 217 10.24 16.19 3.76
CA THR A 217 8.96 16.58 4.37
C THR A 217 8.75 18.09 4.46
N GLU A 218 9.81 18.89 4.54
CA GLU A 218 9.70 20.36 4.58
C GLU A 218 9.30 20.90 3.20
N HIS A 219 9.88 20.34 2.14
CA HIS A 219 9.49 20.63 0.77
C HIS A 219 8.01 20.29 0.53
N LEU A 220 7.56 19.09 0.93
CA LEU A 220 6.14 18.71 0.84
C LEU A 220 5.22 19.69 1.58
N ILE A 221 5.56 20.07 2.81
CA ILE A 221 4.74 21.03 3.59
C ILE A 221 4.67 22.38 2.89
N SER A 222 5.79 22.89 2.36
CA SER A 222 5.84 24.14 1.60
C SER A 222 4.95 24.07 0.36
N LEU A 223 5.06 22.99 -0.42
CA LEU A 223 4.29 22.75 -1.63
C LEU A 223 2.78 22.77 -1.35
N LEU A 224 2.33 22.03 -0.34
CA LEU A 224 0.92 21.94 0.04
C LEU A 224 0.38 23.28 0.58
N LYS A 225 1.17 24.01 1.39
CA LYS A 225 0.79 25.36 1.83
C LYS A 225 0.62 26.33 0.68
N ASN A 226 1.55 26.29 -0.29
CA ASN A 226 1.49 27.16 -1.46
C ASN A 226 0.27 26.82 -2.33
N LEU A 227 -0.04 25.53 -2.52
CA LEU A 227 -1.26 25.10 -3.21
C LEU A 227 -2.52 25.64 -2.53
N LYS A 228 -2.62 25.51 -1.20
CA LYS A 228 -3.74 26.06 -0.42
C LYS A 228 -3.81 27.58 -0.47
N ALA A 229 -2.67 28.28 -0.51
CA ALA A 229 -2.65 29.74 -0.64
C ALA A 229 -3.20 30.19 -2.00
N ARG A 230 -2.93 29.43 -3.07
CA ARG A 230 -3.50 29.66 -4.41
C ARG A 230 -4.98 29.32 -4.49
N TYR A 231 -5.41 28.24 -3.81
CA TYR A 231 -6.80 27.75 -3.85
C TYR A 231 -7.37 27.55 -2.42
N PRO A 232 -7.66 28.64 -1.69
CA PRO A 232 -8.00 28.59 -0.27
C PRO A 232 -9.34 27.92 0.04
N HIS A 233 -10.21 27.77 -0.98
CA HIS A 233 -11.49 27.08 -0.86
C HIS A 233 -11.38 25.56 -1.02
N LEU A 234 -10.24 25.03 -1.47
CA LEU A 234 -10.04 23.60 -1.65
C LEU A 234 -9.57 22.93 -0.36
N GLU A 235 -10.28 21.88 0.02
CA GLU A 235 -9.75 20.86 0.93
C GLU A 235 -8.76 19.97 0.17
N ILE A 236 -7.53 19.90 0.65
CA ILE A 236 -6.47 19.09 0.03
C ILE A 236 -6.33 17.79 0.82
N ILE A 237 -6.39 16.67 0.10
CA ILE A 237 -6.32 15.33 0.67
C ILE A 237 -5.16 14.58 0.02
N LEU A 238 -4.39 13.84 0.83
CA LEU A 238 -3.43 12.84 0.34
C LEU A 238 -3.82 11.48 0.91
N GLU A 239 -3.60 10.42 0.16
CA GLU A 239 -3.94 9.05 0.58
C GLU A 239 -2.74 8.09 0.46
N PRO A 240 -1.60 8.38 1.11
CA PRO A 240 -0.47 7.48 1.08
C PRO A 240 -0.84 6.12 1.72
N GLY A 241 -0.29 5.06 1.15
CA GLY A 241 -0.44 3.71 1.67
C GLY A 241 0.80 3.27 2.43
N SER A 242 1.81 2.83 1.68
CA SER A 242 3.08 2.30 2.19
C SER A 242 3.75 3.23 3.21
N ALA A 243 3.65 4.55 3.07
CA ALA A 243 4.25 5.48 4.03
C ALA A 243 3.79 5.25 5.48
N PHE A 244 2.56 4.84 5.73
CA PHE A 244 2.10 4.56 7.10
C PHE A 244 2.88 3.42 7.76
N THR A 245 3.20 2.39 6.98
CA THR A 245 3.78 1.13 7.47
C THR A 245 5.17 0.83 6.91
N TRP A 246 5.81 1.82 6.28
CA TRP A 246 7.15 1.72 5.71
C TRP A 246 8.17 1.37 6.79
N GLN A 247 8.87 0.27 6.59
CA GLN A 247 9.88 -0.28 7.51
C GLN A 247 9.36 -0.46 8.94
N THR A 248 8.09 -0.84 9.08
CA THR A 248 7.49 -1.08 10.41
C THR A 248 7.61 -2.50 10.90
N GLY A 249 8.01 -3.45 10.06
CA GLY A 249 8.12 -4.83 10.50
C GLY A 249 8.63 -5.80 9.43
N PRO A 250 9.25 -6.92 9.85
CA PRO A 250 9.67 -7.96 8.94
C PRO A 250 8.66 -9.10 8.78
N LEU A 251 8.94 -9.97 7.82
CA LEU A 251 8.50 -11.36 7.77
C LEU A 251 9.63 -12.22 8.35
N VAL A 252 9.33 -12.93 9.43
CA VAL A 252 10.24 -13.89 10.06
C VAL A 252 9.93 -15.28 9.53
N ALA A 253 10.96 -15.96 9.02
CA ALA A 253 10.90 -17.31 8.48
C ALA A 253 12.01 -18.16 9.12
N SER A 254 12.00 -19.46 8.85
CA SER A 254 13.04 -20.41 9.25
C SER A 254 13.59 -21.15 8.04
N VAL A 255 14.89 -21.45 8.06
CA VAL A 255 15.50 -22.36 7.09
C VAL A 255 14.99 -23.78 7.35
N VAL A 256 14.34 -24.39 6.37
CA VAL A 256 13.83 -25.77 6.42
C VAL A 256 14.84 -26.75 5.86
N ASP A 257 15.52 -26.37 4.78
CA ASP A 257 16.53 -27.20 4.12
C ASP A 257 17.57 -26.32 3.41
N ILE A 258 18.74 -26.87 3.13
CA ILE A 258 19.78 -26.21 2.33
C ILE A 258 20.23 -27.18 1.25
N VAL A 259 19.94 -26.84 0.01
CA VAL A 259 20.25 -27.68 -1.16
C VAL A 259 21.33 -27.03 -2.01
N GLU A 260 22.18 -27.86 -2.62
CA GLU A 260 23.18 -27.42 -3.58
C GLU A 260 23.03 -28.17 -4.90
N ASN A 261 22.98 -27.43 -6.00
CA ASN A 261 22.97 -28.02 -7.33
C ASN A 261 23.92 -27.24 -8.25
N ARG A 262 24.94 -27.93 -8.79
CA ARG A 262 25.97 -27.35 -9.66
C ARG A 262 26.59 -26.06 -9.07
N GLY A 263 26.90 -26.07 -7.78
CA GLY A 263 27.52 -24.95 -7.06
C GLY A 263 26.54 -23.86 -6.58
N ILE A 264 25.25 -23.93 -6.93
CA ILE A 264 24.24 -22.98 -6.46
C ILE A 264 23.64 -23.48 -5.15
N LYS A 265 23.97 -22.81 -4.04
CA LYS A 265 23.37 -23.03 -2.72
C LYS A 265 22.04 -22.30 -2.60
N THR A 266 20.99 -23.03 -2.21
CA THR A 266 19.65 -22.47 -1.96
C THR A 266 19.22 -22.84 -0.55
N ALA A 267 18.95 -21.84 0.29
CA ALA A 267 18.29 -22.04 1.58
C ALA A 267 16.78 -22.01 1.35
N ILE A 268 16.12 -23.15 1.58
CA ILE A 268 14.67 -23.32 1.45
C ILE A 268 14.03 -22.85 2.76
N LEU A 269 13.09 -21.91 2.67
CA LEU A 269 12.43 -21.30 3.81
C LEU A 269 11.02 -21.88 4.02
N ASP A 270 10.48 -21.75 5.23
CA ASP A 270 9.09 -22.09 5.55
C ASP A 270 8.06 -21.03 5.07
N VAL A 271 8.45 -20.18 4.11
CA VAL A 271 7.62 -19.19 3.43
C VAL A 271 7.72 -19.37 1.92
N SER A 272 6.88 -18.67 1.16
CA SER A 272 6.92 -18.67 -0.31
C SER A 272 6.92 -17.23 -0.83
N PHE A 273 7.77 -16.94 -1.82
CA PHE A 273 7.75 -15.64 -2.51
C PHE A 273 6.46 -15.46 -3.30
N THR A 274 5.96 -16.51 -3.98
CA THR A 274 4.71 -16.39 -4.74
C THR A 274 3.48 -16.22 -3.84
N CYS A 275 3.45 -16.88 -2.68
CA CYS A 275 2.30 -16.81 -1.77
C CYS A 275 2.37 -15.60 -0.83
N HIS A 276 3.55 -15.27 -0.32
CA HIS A 276 3.70 -14.40 0.87
C HIS A 276 4.46 -13.09 0.55
N MET A 277 5.16 -13.01 -0.57
CA MET A 277 5.85 -11.80 -1.01
C MET A 277 5.69 -11.60 -2.53
N PRO A 278 4.46 -11.63 -3.06
CA PRO A 278 4.24 -11.68 -4.51
C PRO A 278 4.86 -10.49 -5.23
N ASP A 279 4.96 -9.31 -4.59
CA ASP A 279 5.61 -8.15 -5.16
C ASP A 279 7.09 -8.33 -5.44
N CYS A 280 7.81 -9.16 -4.68
CA CYS A 280 9.19 -9.50 -5.01
C CYS A 280 9.31 -10.17 -6.38
N LEU A 281 8.23 -10.77 -6.90
CA LEU A 281 8.17 -11.39 -8.23
C LEU A 281 7.47 -10.50 -9.26
N GLU A 282 6.35 -9.87 -8.91
CA GLU A 282 5.55 -9.03 -9.81
C GLU A 282 6.22 -7.68 -10.12
N MET A 283 6.93 -7.13 -9.13
CA MET A 283 7.77 -5.94 -9.25
C MET A 283 9.19 -6.33 -8.82
N PRO A 284 9.96 -7.02 -9.66
CA PRO A 284 11.10 -7.81 -9.20
C PRO A 284 12.07 -7.00 -8.35
N TYR A 285 12.08 -7.29 -7.04
CA TYR A 285 12.97 -6.66 -6.07
C TYR A 285 13.47 -7.68 -5.06
N GLN A 286 14.69 -7.47 -4.55
CA GLN A 286 15.28 -8.29 -3.50
C GLN A 286 15.01 -7.62 -2.15
N PRO A 287 14.26 -8.25 -1.23
CA PRO A 287 14.08 -7.69 0.10
C PRO A 287 15.41 -7.64 0.85
N ALA A 288 15.54 -6.66 1.75
CA ALA A 288 16.66 -6.64 2.66
C ALA A 288 16.54 -7.81 3.65
N VAL A 289 17.64 -8.54 3.85
CA VAL A 289 17.70 -9.65 4.81
C VAL A 289 18.61 -9.22 5.95
N ARG A 290 18.09 -9.22 7.17
CA ARG A 290 18.86 -8.83 8.36
C ARG A 290 20.07 -9.74 8.51
N GLY A 291 21.25 -9.14 8.71
CA GLY A 291 22.49 -9.89 8.88
C GLY A 291 23.10 -10.41 7.56
N ALA A 292 22.53 -10.07 6.41
CA ALA A 292 23.06 -10.46 5.11
C ALA A 292 23.28 -9.25 4.19
N LYS A 293 24.29 -9.36 3.33
CA LYS A 293 24.54 -8.40 2.25
C LYS A 293 23.79 -8.83 1.00
N THR A 294 22.89 -7.98 0.50
CA THR A 294 22.26 -8.17 -0.81
C THR A 294 23.29 -8.03 -1.92
N LEU A 295 23.34 -9.01 -2.83
CA LEU A 295 24.19 -9.02 -4.02
C LEU A 295 23.34 -8.86 -5.28
N PRO A 296 23.94 -8.63 -6.47
CA PRO A 296 23.23 -8.77 -7.73
C PRO A 296 22.58 -10.15 -7.83
N VAL A 297 21.38 -10.24 -8.42
CA VAL A 297 20.56 -11.47 -8.48
C VAL A 297 21.35 -12.68 -9.00
N ASP A 298 22.22 -12.45 -9.99
CA ASP A 298 23.02 -13.52 -10.63
C ASP A 298 24.33 -13.84 -9.91
N ALA A 299 24.67 -13.16 -8.81
CA ALA A 299 25.94 -13.36 -8.10
C ALA A 299 26.12 -14.81 -7.61
N ILE A 300 25.03 -15.49 -7.23
CA ILE A 300 25.05 -16.90 -6.83
C ILE A 300 25.59 -17.84 -7.93
N LYS A 301 25.50 -17.45 -9.21
CA LYS A 301 25.99 -18.28 -10.34
C LYS A 301 27.52 -18.31 -10.42
N THR A 302 28.18 -17.31 -9.84
CA THR A 302 29.64 -17.15 -9.89
C THR A 302 30.28 -17.15 -8.49
N ALA A 303 29.47 -17.24 -7.44
CA ALA A 303 29.95 -17.28 -6.07
C ALA A 303 30.78 -18.54 -5.82
N LEU A 304 31.86 -18.39 -5.05
CA LEU A 304 32.64 -19.53 -4.60
C LEU A 304 31.90 -20.23 -3.44
N THR A 305 32.08 -21.55 -3.31
CA THR A 305 31.37 -22.36 -2.30
C THR A 305 31.61 -21.85 -0.87
N GLU A 306 32.77 -21.26 -0.61
CA GLU A 306 33.20 -20.68 0.66
C GLU A 306 32.61 -19.29 0.99
N GLU A 307 31.99 -18.59 0.03
CA GLU A 307 31.57 -17.18 0.21
C GLU A 307 30.24 -17.00 0.98
N ASN A 308 29.70 -18.06 1.59
CA ASN A 308 28.42 -18.05 2.31
C ASN A 308 27.29 -17.33 1.53
N VAL A 309 27.31 -17.46 0.20
CA VAL A 309 26.29 -16.89 -0.69
C VAL A 309 25.17 -17.90 -0.86
N TYR A 310 23.94 -17.45 -0.62
CA TYR A 310 22.74 -18.26 -0.76
C TYR A 310 21.72 -17.52 -1.60
N ARG A 311 21.06 -18.28 -2.46
CA ARG A 311 19.73 -17.93 -2.95
C ARG A 311 18.71 -18.33 -1.90
N LEU A 312 17.64 -17.54 -1.71
CA LEU A 312 16.55 -17.92 -0.81
C LEU A 312 15.42 -18.52 -1.64
N GLY A 313 15.02 -19.75 -1.31
CA GLY A 313 13.94 -20.48 -1.95
C GLY A 313 12.71 -20.56 -1.06
N GLY A 314 11.54 -20.52 -1.67
CA GLY A 314 10.27 -20.74 -0.98
C GLY A 314 9.86 -22.21 -0.92
N ASN A 315 8.81 -22.51 -0.15
CA ASN A 315 8.29 -23.86 0.05
C ASN A 315 7.15 -24.27 -0.90
N SER A 316 6.79 -23.45 -1.91
CA SER A 316 5.81 -23.87 -2.92
C SER A 316 6.44 -24.79 -3.97
N CYS A 317 5.59 -25.45 -4.78
CA CYS A 317 6.06 -26.29 -5.88
C CYS A 317 6.38 -25.50 -7.16
N LEU A 318 6.24 -24.17 -7.15
CA LEU A 318 6.53 -23.33 -8.31
C LEU A 318 8.05 -23.24 -8.51
N SER A 319 8.54 -23.62 -9.69
CA SER A 319 9.98 -23.61 -9.99
C SER A 319 10.65 -22.25 -9.86
N GLY A 320 9.88 -21.16 -9.99
CA GLY A 320 10.32 -19.78 -9.81
C GLY A 320 10.16 -19.24 -8.39
N ASP A 321 9.80 -20.08 -7.40
CA ASP A 321 9.65 -19.67 -6.00
C ASP A 321 10.99 -19.54 -5.30
N TYR A 322 11.77 -18.57 -5.74
CA TYR A 322 13.02 -18.18 -5.12
C TYR A 322 13.31 -16.72 -5.45
N MET A 323 14.19 -16.11 -4.69
CA MET A 323 14.64 -14.77 -4.96
C MET A 323 16.15 -14.66 -4.76
N GLY A 324 16.75 -13.75 -5.52
CA GLY A 324 17.98 -13.06 -5.17
C GLY A 324 19.24 -13.87 -4.88
N SER A 325 20.22 -13.14 -4.35
CA SER A 325 21.51 -13.64 -3.87
C SER A 325 21.92 -12.83 -2.65
N TRP A 326 22.14 -13.49 -1.51
CA TRP A 326 22.60 -12.84 -0.28
C TRP A 326 23.86 -13.52 0.26
N CYS A 327 24.80 -12.72 0.74
CA CYS A 327 25.99 -13.19 1.42
C CYS A 327 25.83 -12.99 2.93
N PHE A 328 25.93 -14.09 3.68
CA PHE A 328 25.87 -14.11 5.14
C PHE A 328 27.29 -14.14 5.71
N ASP A 329 27.47 -13.66 6.94
CA ASP A 329 28.76 -13.72 7.64
C ASP A 329 29.11 -15.11 8.16
N HIS A 330 28.19 -16.07 8.06
CA HIS A 330 28.36 -17.46 8.44
C HIS A 330 27.60 -18.42 7.50
N PRO A 331 27.93 -19.72 7.51
CA PRO A 331 27.11 -20.72 6.84
C PRO A 331 25.75 -20.87 7.54
N LEU A 332 24.66 -20.76 6.79
CA LEU A 332 23.30 -20.93 7.31
C LEU A 332 23.08 -22.34 7.86
N GLN A 333 22.21 -22.46 8.87
CA GLN A 333 21.83 -23.74 9.47
C GLN A 333 20.33 -24.00 9.33
N ILE A 334 19.94 -25.29 9.24
CA ILE A 334 18.54 -25.70 9.30
C ILE A 334 17.97 -25.30 10.68
N GLY A 335 16.79 -24.68 10.68
CA GLY A 335 16.13 -24.12 11.85
C GLY A 335 16.52 -22.67 12.17
N GLU A 336 17.51 -22.10 11.49
CA GLU A 336 17.91 -20.71 11.69
C GLU A 336 16.83 -19.73 11.21
N ARG A 337 16.68 -18.61 11.92
CA ARG A 337 15.70 -17.58 11.59
C ARG A 337 16.23 -16.63 10.52
N ILE A 338 15.45 -16.48 9.45
CA ILE A 338 15.67 -15.48 8.41
C ILE A 338 14.66 -14.34 8.62
N VAL A 339 15.15 -13.11 8.62
CA VAL A 339 14.33 -11.91 8.82
C VAL A 339 14.36 -11.08 7.54
N LEU A 340 13.24 -11.12 6.82
CA LEU A 340 12.99 -10.36 5.60
C LEU A 340 12.38 -9.03 5.99
N GLU A 341 13.13 -7.94 5.84
CA GLU A 341 12.74 -6.62 6.32
C GLU A 341 11.67 -5.98 5.42
N ASP A 342 10.91 -5.06 6.02
CA ASP A 342 9.91 -4.22 5.36
C ASP A 342 8.79 -4.99 4.64
N MET A 343 8.15 -5.91 5.37
CA MET A 343 7.18 -6.87 4.83
C MET A 343 5.76 -6.65 5.37
N ILE A 344 5.41 -5.43 5.81
CA ILE A 344 4.08 -5.12 6.34
C ILE A 344 3.16 -4.50 5.28
N HIS A 345 3.70 -3.64 4.41
CA HIS A 345 2.94 -2.99 3.34
C HIS A 345 3.02 -3.79 2.04
N TYR A 346 1.92 -3.80 1.28
CA TYR A 346 1.76 -4.51 0.00
C TYR A 346 2.10 -6.02 0.02
N THR A 347 2.19 -6.61 1.21
CA THR A 347 2.35 -8.06 1.41
C THR A 347 1.02 -8.70 1.77
N MET A 348 0.57 -8.61 3.04
CA MET A 348 -0.61 -9.29 3.60
C MET A 348 -1.91 -9.04 2.81
N VAL A 349 -2.02 -7.89 2.15
CA VAL A 349 -3.17 -7.52 1.32
C VAL A 349 -3.21 -8.24 -0.04
N LYS A 350 -2.10 -8.88 -0.42
CA LYS A 350 -1.91 -9.61 -1.68
C LYS A 350 -1.57 -11.09 -1.49
N THR A 351 -1.38 -11.54 -0.25
CA THR A 351 -0.98 -12.91 0.01
C THR A 351 -2.06 -13.91 -0.37
N ASN A 352 -1.63 -15.14 -0.61
CA ASN A 352 -2.52 -16.23 -0.96
C ASN A 352 -2.01 -17.54 -0.33
N MET A 353 -2.81 -18.60 -0.47
CA MET A 353 -2.47 -19.96 -0.02
C MET A 353 -2.34 -20.89 -1.24
N PHE A 354 -1.68 -20.42 -2.30
CA PHE A 354 -1.35 -21.27 -3.44
C PHE A 354 -0.56 -22.50 -2.98
N ASN A 355 -0.79 -23.64 -3.65
CA ASN A 355 -0.37 -24.98 -3.20
C ASN A 355 -0.83 -25.41 -1.78
N GLY A 356 -1.75 -24.68 -1.14
CA GLY A 356 -2.13 -24.96 0.25
C GLY A 356 -1.01 -24.65 1.23
N ILE A 357 -0.05 -23.80 0.85
CA ILE A 357 1.04 -23.36 1.72
C ILE A 357 0.46 -22.64 2.94
N HIS A 358 0.96 -23.00 4.12
CA HIS A 358 0.55 -22.40 5.38
C HIS A 358 0.91 -20.92 5.40
N HIS A 359 -0.09 -20.08 5.64
CA HIS A 359 0.09 -18.64 5.61
C HIS A 359 0.79 -18.16 6.90
N PRO A 360 1.74 -17.21 6.82
CA PRO A 360 2.39 -16.65 8.00
C PRO A 360 1.39 -16.09 9.00
N SER A 361 1.67 -16.29 10.28
CA SER A 361 0.94 -15.61 11.35
C SER A 361 1.06 -14.09 11.20
N ILE A 362 0.11 -13.37 11.76
CA ILE A 362 0.13 -11.91 11.84
C ILE A 362 0.23 -11.54 13.31
N ALA A 363 1.22 -10.72 13.65
CA ALA A 363 1.46 -10.29 15.02
C ALA A 363 1.90 -8.82 15.10
N ILE A 364 1.77 -8.26 16.30
CA ILE A 364 2.35 -6.97 16.68
C ILE A 364 3.30 -7.17 17.85
N TRP A 365 4.42 -6.45 17.82
CA TRP A 365 5.33 -6.31 18.95
C TRP A 365 5.08 -4.97 19.63
N HIS A 366 4.61 -5.02 20.87
CA HIS A 366 4.20 -3.85 21.62
C HIS A 366 5.38 -3.08 22.21
N THR A 367 5.12 -1.82 22.57
CA THR A 367 6.09 -0.94 23.22
C THR A 367 6.56 -1.43 24.61
N ASP A 368 5.80 -2.30 25.25
CA ASP A 368 6.14 -2.95 26.53
C ASP A 368 6.93 -4.27 26.36
N ASN A 369 7.37 -4.58 25.14
CA ASN A 369 8.10 -5.80 24.77
C ASN A 369 7.29 -7.10 24.87
N THR A 370 5.97 -7.02 24.72
CA THR A 370 5.10 -8.19 24.54
C THR A 370 4.78 -8.44 23.07
N LEU A 371 4.55 -9.70 22.72
CA LEU A 371 4.08 -10.12 21.40
C LEU A 371 2.60 -10.46 21.49
N GLU A 372 1.77 -9.81 20.68
CA GLU A 372 0.38 -10.21 20.48
C GLU A 372 0.22 -10.81 19.08
N VAL A 373 -0.24 -12.07 19.03
CA VAL A 373 -0.57 -12.74 17.76
C VAL A 373 -2.01 -12.41 17.40
N TYR A 374 -2.18 -11.60 16.35
CA TYR A 374 -3.47 -11.19 15.84
C TYR A 374 -4.21 -12.30 15.08
N LYS A 375 -3.48 -13.10 14.29
CA LYS A 375 -4.07 -14.19 13.51
C LYS A 375 -3.06 -15.32 13.33
N ASP A 376 -3.50 -16.51 13.66
CA ASP A 376 -2.88 -17.78 13.28
C ASP A 376 -3.81 -18.45 12.25
N PHE A 377 -3.26 -18.81 11.10
CA PHE A 377 -4.03 -19.39 9.99
C PHE A 377 -4.08 -20.91 10.11
N ARG A 378 -5.22 -21.50 9.73
CA ARG A 378 -5.48 -22.94 9.84
C ARG A 378 -5.92 -23.52 8.50
N TYR A 379 -6.09 -24.83 8.48
CA TYR A 379 -6.58 -25.55 7.32
C TYR A 379 -7.92 -25.01 6.81
N GLU A 380 -8.81 -24.60 7.72
CA GLU A 380 -10.13 -24.05 7.37
C GLU A 380 -10.01 -22.74 6.56
N ASP A 381 -9.00 -21.89 6.86
CA ASP A 381 -8.77 -20.66 6.10
C ASP A 381 -8.38 -20.95 4.63
N TYR A 382 -7.76 -22.10 4.36
CA TYR A 382 -7.50 -22.58 2.99
C TYR A 382 -8.74 -23.25 2.38
N ARG A 383 -9.37 -24.18 3.11
CA ARG A 383 -10.52 -24.97 2.65
C ARG A 383 -11.70 -24.08 2.24
N ASP A 384 -12.07 -23.13 3.10
CA ASP A 384 -13.30 -22.35 2.94
C ASP A 384 -13.20 -21.32 1.79
N ARG A 385 -12.00 -21.11 1.24
CA ARG A 385 -11.82 -20.36 -0.02
C ARG A 385 -12.14 -21.15 -1.28
N MET A 386 -12.22 -22.48 -1.19
CA MET A 386 -12.34 -23.37 -2.35
C MET A 386 -13.77 -23.79 -2.67
N SER A 387 -14.73 -23.63 -1.75
CA SER A 387 -16.13 -24.01 -1.97
C SER A 387 -17.10 -23.42 -0.96
#